data_AF-A0A2E9UB26-F1
#
_entry.id   AF-A0A2E9UB26-F1
#
_cell.length_a   1.000
_cell.length_b   1.000
_cell.length_c   1.000
_cell.angle_alpha   90.00
_cell.angle_beta   90.00
_cell.angle_gamma   90.00
#
_symmetry.space_group_name_H-M   'P 1'
#
loop_
_entity.id
_entity.type
_entity.pdbx_description
1 polymer ?
#
loop_
_entity_poly.entity_id
_entity_poly.type
_entity_poly.pdbx_seq_one_letter_code
_entity_poly.pdbx_strand_id
1 'polypeptide(L)' 'MNLRSLANQHILNQPTYIPGKPTEAVAAEFNIPADEIIKLASNENPWGASPNAIREGK' A
#
# COMPACT_ATOMS: atom_id res chain seq x y z
N MET A 1 16.45 26.96 9.76
CA MET A 1 16.21 25.83 10.69
C MET A 1 16.70 24.56 10.04
N ASN A 2 17.59 23.79 10.66
CA ASN A 2 18.07 22.52 10.11
C ASN A 2 17.13 21.39 10.56
N LEU A 3 16.31 20.87 9.64
CA LEU A 3 15.36 19.80 9.98
C LEU A 3 16.07 18.48 10.32
N ARG A 4 17.25 18.23 9.74
CA ARG A 4 18.03 17.00 10.01
C ARG A 4 18.54 16.94 11.44
N SER A 5 18.81 18.09 12.07
CA SER A 5 19.29 18.14 13.46
C SER A 5 18.21 17.83 14.49
N LEU A 6 16.94 17.70 14.07
CA LEU A 6 15.83 17.32 14.95
C LEU A 6 15.59 15.80 14.99
N ALA A 7 16.13 15.04 14.03
CA ALA A 7 15.91 13.61 13.93
C ALA A 7 16.93 12.84 14.81
N ASN A 8 16.50 11.69 15.35
CA ASN A 8 17.42 10.75 15.99
C ASN A 8 18.46 10.24 14.96
N GLN A 9 19.72 10.12 15.37
CA GLN A 9 20.83 9.78 14.46
C GLN A 9 20.61 8.49 13.65
N HIS A 10 20.01 7.46 14.25
CA HIS A 10 19.76 6.20 13.57
C HIS A 10 18.76 6.30 12.40
N ILE A 11 17.88 7.33 12.40
CA ILE A 11 16.91 7.58 11.33
C ILE A 11 17.62 8.11 10.07
N LEU A 12 18.68 8.91 10.24
CA LEU A 12 19.43 9.49 9.12
C LEU A 12 20.16 8.43 8.28
N ASN A 13 20.39 7.24 8.86
CA ASN A 13 21.05 6.12 8.19
C ASN A 13 20.06 5.11 7.58
N GLN A 14 18.76 5.30 7.75
CA GLN A 14 17.76 4.40 7.15
C GLN A 14 17.71 4.61 5.64
N PRO A 15 17.52 3.54 4.85
CA PRO A 15 17.27 3.67 3.44
C PRO A 15 15.95 4.42 3.22
N THR A 16 15.85 5.14 2.09
CA THR A 16 14.58 5.73 1.67
C THR A 16 13.56 4.62 1.45
N TYR A 17 12.40 4.74 2.11
CA TYR A 17 11.29 3.83 1.86
C TYR A 17 10.73 4.05 0.47
N ILE A 18 10.76 3.01 -0.35
CA ILE A 18 10.10 3.00 -1.65
C ILE A 18 8.77 2.27 -1.47
N PRO A 19 7.62 2.96 -1.54
CA PRO A 19 6.34 2.30 -1.44
C PRO A 19 6.14 1.33 -2.60
N GLY A 20 5.38 0.26 -2.35
CA GLY A 20 4.94 -0.65 -3.41
C GLY A 20 4.17 0.12 -4.50
N LYS A 21 4.35 -0.29 -5.76
CA LYS A 21 3.66 0.34 -6.88
C LYS A 21 2.14 0.15 -6.75
N PRO A 22 1.32 1.22 -6.83
CA PRO A 22 -0.13 1.10 -6.79
C PRO A 22 -0.67 0.24 -7.93
N THR A 23 -1.76 -0.48 -7.68
CA THR A 23 -2.40 -1.34 -8.68
C THR A 23 -2.82 -0.55 -9.92
N GLU A 24 -3.31 0.68 -9.75
CA GLU A 24 -3.73 1.59 -10.84
C GLU A 24 -2.54 1.99 -11.72
N ALA A 25 -1.36 2.18 -11.12
CA ALA A 25 -0.15 2.49 -11.86
C ALA A 25 0.37 1.29 -12.66
N VAL A 26 0.12 0.06 -12.20
CA VAL A 26 0.38 -1.17 -12.95
C VAL A 26 -0.62 -1.31 -14.10
N ALA A 27 -1.92 -1.08 -13.83
CA ALA A 27 -2.97 -1.09 -14.84
C ALA A 27 -2.64 -0.19 -16.04
N ALA A 28 -2.24 1.06 -15.74
CA ALA A 28 -1.87 2.05 -16.74
C ALA A 28 -0.60 1.67 -17.53
N GLU A 29 0.40 1.09 -16.87
CA GLU A 29 1.66 0.67 -17.52
C GLU A 29 1.42 -0.43 -18.54
N PHE A 30 0.56 -1.40 -18.22
CA PHE A 30 0.32 -2.57 -19.06
C PHE A 30 -0.93 -2.46 -19.95
N ASN A 31 -1.63 -1.32 -19.91
CA ASN A 31 -2.91 -1.09 -20.61
C ASN A 31 -3.97 -2.15 -20.27
N ILE A 32 -4.07 -2.51 -18.99
CA ILE A 32 -5.05 -3.46 -18.46
C ILE A 32 -6.17 -2.68 -17.79
N PRO A 33 -7.47 -2.96 -18.07
CA PRO A 33 -8.57 -2.42 -17.29
C PRO A 33 -8.40 -2.76 -15.80
N ALA A 34 -8.56 -1.77 -14.92
CA ALA A 34 -8.26 -1.95 -13.49
C ALA A 34 -9.12 -3.04 -12.82
N ASP A 35 -10.36 -3.23 -13.31
CA ASP A 35 -11.31 -4.25 -12.88
C ASP A 35 -10.96 -5.67 -13.37
N GLU A 36 -10.05 -5.81 -14.34
CA GLU A 36 -9.52 -7.10 -14.80
C GLU A 36 -8.27 -7.53 -14.03
N ILE A 37 -7.74 -6.71 -13.12
CA ILE A 37 -6.54 -7.05 -12.35
C ILE A 37 -6.88 -8.03 -11.22
N ILE A 38 -6.35 -9.24 -11.32
CA ILE A 38 -6.37 -10.23 -10.24
C ILE A 38 -5.22 -9.95 -9.27
N LYS A 39 -5.55 -9.51 -8.05
CA LYS A 39 -4.58 -9.21 -6.99
C LYS A 39 -4.24 -10.45 -6.17
N LEU A 40 -2.97 -10.89 -6.20
CA LEU A 40 -2.47 -12.05 -5.45
C LEU A 40 -1.25 -11.74 -4.55
N ALA A 41 -0.96 -10.45 -4.28
CA ALA A 41 0.34 -10.03 -3.73
C ALA A 41 0.35 -9.64 -2.23
N SER A 42 -0.79 -9.71 -1.52
CA SER A 42 -0.92 -9.14 -0.16
C SER A 42 -1.51 -10.09 0.88
N ASN A 43 -1.64 -11.39 0.58
CA ASN A 43 -2.24 -12.39 1.47
C ASN A 43 -3.65 -12.00 1.98
N GLU A 44 -4.39 -11.24 1.18
CA GLU A 44 -5.74 -10.81 1.53
C GLU A 44 -6.73 -11.97 1.41
N ASN A 45 -7.83 -11.88 2.17
CA ASN A 45 -8.95 -12.79 1.99
C ASN A 45 -9.71 -12.40 0.70
N PRO A 46 -9.77 -13.26 -0.33
CA PRO A 46 -10.47 -12.95 -1.58
C PRO A 46 -11.98 -12.75 -1.39
N TRP A 47 -12.55 -13.21 -0.28
CA TRP A 47 -13.95 -12.97 0.06
C TRP A 47 -14.21 -11.64 0.77
N GLY A 48 -13.16 -10.85 1.02
CA GLY A 48 -13.25 -9.60 1.76
C GLY A 48 -13.49 -9.78 3.26
N ALA A 49 -14.02 -8.74 3.90
CA ALA A 49 -14.36 -8.77 5.32
C ALA A 49 -15.61 -9.64 5.59
N SER A 50 -15.72 -10.20 6.81
CA SER A 50 -16.89 -11.00 7.17
C SER A 50 -18.17 -10.14 7.22
N PRO A 51 -19.36 -10.72 6.98
CA PRO A 51 -20.62 -9.97 7.08
C PRO A 51 -20.84 -9.31 8.44
N ASN A 52 -20.38 -9.95 9.53
CA ASN A 52 -20.45 -9.37 10.87
C ASN A 52 -19.55 -8.14 10.99
N ALA A 53 -18.32 -8.20 10.49
CA ALA A 53 -17.40 -7.05 10.53
C ALA A 53 -17.95 -5.86 9.73
N ILE A 54 -18.55 -6.11 8.56
CA ILE A 54 -19.18 -5.07 7.74
C ILE A 54 -20.38 -4.45 8.48
N ARG A 55 -21.19 -5.25 9.18
CA ARG A 55 -22.38 -4.78 9.89
C ARG A 55 -22.03 -3.87 11.08
N GLU A 56 -21.01 -4.23 11.86
CA GLU A 56 -20.64 -3.51 13.08
C GLU A 56 -19.65 -2.35 12.83
N GLY A 57 -19.02 -2.28 11.65
CA GLY A 57 -18.02 -1.26 11.30
C GLY A 57 -18.58 0.10 10.87
N LYS A 58 -19.80 0.46 11.29
CA LYS A 58 -20.43 1.77 11.02
C LYS A 58 -20.16 2.76 12.15
#